data_AF-A0A498F1Q7-F1
#
_entry.id   AF-A0A498F1Q7-F1
#
_cell.length_a   1.000
_cell.length_b   1.000
_cell.length_c   1.000
_cell.angle_alpha   90.00
_cell.angle_beta   90.00
_cell.angle_gamma   90.00
#
_symmetry.space_group_name_H-M   'P 1'
#
loop_
_entity.id
_entity.type
_entity.pdbx_description
1 polymer ?
#
loop_
_entity_poly.entity_id
_entity_poly.type
_entity_poly.pdbx_seq_one_letter_code
_entity_poly.pdbx_strand_id
1 'polypeptide(L)' 'QGRVSAVAESAVSSLANAGELDRGDYDVLVDVRAVCPNCGSDTTVGDLIREGGCSCTTESNSADPDQN' A
#
# COMPACT_ATOMS: atom_id res chain seq x y z
N GLN A 1 -2.19 -1.56 -16.25
CA GLN A 1 -1.71 -0.61 -15.23
C GLN A 1 -2.92 -0.03 -14.49
N GLY A 2 -2.85 0.09 -13.17
CA GLY A 2 -3.89 0.76 -12.39
C GLY A 2 -3.89 2.26 -12.69
N ARG A 3 -5.08 2.88 -12.71
CA ARG A 3 -5.21 4.32 -12.97
C ARG A 3 -4.38 5.18 -12.01
N VAL A 4 -4.24 4.74 -10.76
CA VAL A 4 -3.44 5.44 -9.73
C VAL A 4 -1.96 5.52 -10.12
N SER A 5 -1.39 4.43 -10.65
CA SER A 5 -0.01 4.40 -11.16
C SER A 5 0.19 5.44 -12.26
N ALA A 6 -0.66 5.38 -13.30
CA ALA A 6 -0.54 6.28 -14.45
C ALA A 6 -0.67 7.76 -14.05
N VAL A 7 -1.55 8.07 -13.09
CA VAL A 7 -1.70 9.44 -12.57
C VAL A 7 -0.46 9.87 -11.77
N ALA A 8 0.07 8.99 -10.91
CA ALA A 8 1.29 9.28 -10.15
C ALA A 8 2.50 9.49 -11.08
N GLU A 9 2.67 8.61 -12.08
CA GLU A 9 3.70 8.72 -13.12
C GLU A 9 3.57 10.03 -13.91
N SER A 10 2.35 10.39 -14.31
CA SER A 10 2.09 11.65 -15.01
C SER A 10 2.39 12.88 -14.15
N ALA A 11 2.09 12.84 -12.85
CA ALA A 11 2.37 13.93 -11.93
C ALA A 11 3.89 14.12 -11.74
N VAL A 12 4.61 13.02 -11.51
CA VAL A 12 6.08 13.03 -11.40
C VAL A 12 6.72 13.55 -12.69
N SER A 13 6.27 13.07 -13.85
CA SER A 13 6.75 13.55 -15.15
C SER A 13 6.49 15.05 -15.34
N SER A 14 5.32 15.53 -14.94
CA SER A 14 4.96 16.96 -15.06
C SER A 14 5.85 17.85 -14.19
N LEU A 15 6.11 17.44 -12.95
CA LEU A 15 7.01 18.16 -12.03
C LEU A 15 8.47 18.12 -12.50
N ALA A 16 8.94 16.99 -13.02
CA ALA A 16 10.27 16.89 -13.62
C ALA A 16 10.43 17.83 -14.82
N ASN A 17 9.44 17.88 -15.72
CA ASN A 17 9.43 18.78 -16.87
C ASN A 17 9.37 20.27 -16.47
N ALA A 18 8.75 20.58 -15.32
CA ALA A 18 8.72 21.93 -14.75
C ALA A 18 10.04 22.33 -14.06
N GLY A 19 11.00 21.40 -13.91
CA GLY A 19 12.23 21.62 -13.15
C GLY A 19 12.02 21.71 -11.65
N GLU A 20 10.88 21.23 -11.13
CA GLU A 20 10.58 21.18 -9.69
C GLU A 20 11.18 19.95 -9.00
N LEU A 21 11.69 18.98 -9.78
CA LEU A 21 12.40 17.80 -9.28
C LEU A 21 13.85 17.82 -9.74
N ASP A 22 14.74 17.31 -8.89
CA ASP A 22 16.19 17.33 -9.15
C ASP A 22 16.63 16.34 -10.25
N ARG A 23 15.77 15.38 -10.62
CA ARG A 23 16.05 14.29 -11.58
C ARG A 23 14.82 13.97 -12.45
N GLY A 24 15.01 13.27 -13.57
CA GLY A 24 13.93 12.86 -14.47
C GLY A 24 13.49 11.40 -14.35
N ASP A 25 14.35 10.54 -13.83
CA ASP A 25 14.21 9.08 -13.88
C ASP A 25 13.78 8.51 -12.53
N TYR A 26 12.56 8.86 -12.09
CA TYR A 26 12.00 8.31 -10.86
C TYR A 26 11.21 7.03 -11.13
N ASP A 27 11.48 5.99 -10.35
CA ASP A 27 10.65 4.79 -10.29
C ASP A 27 9.42 5.04 -9.41
N VAL A 28 8.23 4.87 -9.97
CA VAL A 28 6.96 5.05 -9.23
C VAL A 28 6.46 3.69 -8.74
N LEU A 29 6.50 3.49 -7.42
CA LEU A 29 5.93 2.32 -6.75
C LEU A 29 4.64 2.73 -6.03
N VAL A 30 3.51 2.09 -6.38
CA VAL A 30 2.22 2.33 -5.74
C VAL A 30 1.84 1.12 -4.88
N ASP A 31 1.76 1.32 -3.56
CA ASP A 31 1.19 0.36 -2.62
C ASP A 31 -0.19 0.86 -2.14
N VAL A 32 -1.24 0.06 -2.34
CA VAL A 32 -2.61 0.41 -1.94
C VAL A 32 -3.10 -0.58 -0.90
N ARG A 33 -3.40 -0.06 0.28
CA ARG A 33 -3.89 -0.81 1.44
C ARG A 33 -5.31 -0.40 1.80
N ALA A 34 -6.10 -1.37 2.23
CA ALA A 34 -7.42 -1.17 2.79
C ALA A 34 -7.36 -1.41 4.29
N VAL A 35 -7.96 -0.51 5.08
CA VAL A 35 -8.06 -0.65 6.53
C VAL A 35 -9.41 -1.24 6.88
N CYS A 36 -9.41 -2.29 7.70
CA CYS A 36 -10.64 -2.93 8.12
C CYS A 36 -11.41 -2.05 9.11
N PRO A 37 -12.69 -1.71 8.86
CA PRO A 37 -13.46 -0.88 9.77
C PRO A 37 -13.80 -1.57 11.10
N ASN A 38 -13.70 -2.90 11.16
CA ASN A 38 -14.05 -3.67 12.36
C ASN A 38 -12.89 -3.79 13.37
N CYS A 39 -11.66 -3.98 12.88
CA CYS A 39 -10.51 -4.29 13.74
C CYS A 39 -9.31 -3.36 13.51
N GLY A 40 -9.36 -2.46 12.53
CA GLY A 40 -8.26 -1.54 12.21
C GLY A 40 -7.06 -2.18 11.52
N SER A 41 -7.05 -3.49 11.32
CA SER A 41 -6.00 -4.19 10.57
C SER A 41 -5.99 -3.73 9.11
N ASP A 42 -4.81 -3.54 8.53
CA ASP A 42 -4.66 -3.20 7.13
C ASP A 42 -4.27 -4.43 6.29
N THR A 43 -4.78 -4.48 5.07
CA THR A 43 -4.50 -5.56 4.10
C THR A 43 -4.32 -4.97 2.71
N THR A 44 -3.70 -5.71 1.79
CA THR A 44 -3.63 -5.27 0.40
C THR A 44 -5.03 -5.32 -0.22
N VAL A 45 -5.29 -4.42 -1.18
CA VAL A 45 -6.57 -4.47 -1.92
C VAL A 45 -6.73 -5.81 -2.66
N GLY A 46 -5.62 -6.40 -3.13
CA GLY A 46 -5.62 -7.70 -3.80
C GLY A 46 -6.06 -8.84 -2.88
N ASP A 47 -5.59 -8.83 -1.64
CA ASP A 47 -5.97 -9.82 -0.63
C ASP A 47 -7.42 -9.61 -0.19
N LEU A 48 -7.86 -8.38 0.05
CA LEU A 48 -9.25 -8.07 0.35
C LEU A 48 -10.22 -8.61 -0.72
N ILE A 49 -9.89 -8.42 -2.00
CA ILE A 49 -10.72 -8.93 -3.12
C ILE A 49 -10.71 -10.45 -3.16
N ARG A 50 -9.55 -11.08 -2.89
CA ARG A 50 -9.38 -12.53 -2.95
C ARG A 50 -10.04 -13.24 -1.78
N GLU A 51 -9.87 -12.73 -0.57
CA GLU A 51 -10.41 -13.26 0.68
C GLU A 51 -11.89 -12.88 0.87
N GLY A 52 -12.34 -11.80 0.21
CA GLY A 52 -13.73 -11.32 0.30
C GLY A 52 -14.05 -10.63 1.64
N GLY A 53 -13.05 -10.30 2.43
CA GLY A 53 -13.20 -9.71 3.75
C GLY A 53 -11.87 -9.48 4.44
N CYS A 54 -11.91 -8.95 5.66
CA CYS A 54 -10.72 -8.78 6.46
C CYS A 54 -10.40 -10.08 7.21
N SER A 55 -9.15 -10.52 7.12
CA SER A 55 -8.59 -11.56 7.98
C SER A 55 -8.22 -10.97 9.34
N CYS A 56 -9.21 -10.43 10.08
CA CYS A 56 -9.02 -10.01 11.47
C CYS A 56 -8.70 -11.26 12.31
N THR A 57 -7.44 -11.68 12.31
CA THR A 57 -6.95 -12.62 13.30
C THR A 57 -7.03 -11.93 14.65
N THR A 58 -7.59 -12.61 15.64
CA THR A 58 -7.54 -12.16 17.04
C THR A 58 -6.09 -12.29 17.52
N GLU A 59 -5.18 -11.49 16.99
CA GLU A 59 -3.77 -11.51 17.32
C GLU A 59 -3.44 -10.36 18.27
N SER A 60 -4.04 -10.46 19.46
CA SER A 60 -3.27 -10.34 20.69
C SER A 60 -3.15 -11.73 21.29
N ASN A 61 -2.47 -12.64 20.60
CA ASN A 61 -1.93 -13.82 21.24
C ASN A 61 -0.54 -14.12 20.69
N SER A 62 0.44 -13.52 21.36
CA SER A 62 1.70 -14.18 21.73
C SER A 62 2.49 -14.82 20.60
N ALA A 63 3.19 -14.00 19.81
CA ALA A 63 4.52 -14.39 19.36
C ALA A 63 5.49 -14.25 20.54
N ASP A 64 5.44 -15.19 21.49
CA ASP A 64 6.48 -15.36 22.49
C ASP A 64 6.82 -16.86 22.59
N PRO A 65 7.76 -17.34 21.75
CA PRO A 65 8.31 -18.67 21.89
C PRO A 65 9.64 -18.62 22.65
N ASP A 66 9.77 -17.90 23.77
CA ASP A 66 10.93 -18.08 24.66
C ASP A 66 10.70 -17.51 26.08
N GLN A 67 9.97 -18.24 26.93
CA GLN A 67 10.13 -18.13 28.39
C GLN A 67 10.01 -19.50 29.09
N ASN A 68 11.20 -20.00 29.45
CA ASN A 68 11.56 -21.08 30.41
C ASN A 68 11.85 -22.48 29.86
#